data_AF-A0A669E0J2-F1
#
_entry.id   AF-A0A669E0J2-F1
#
_cell.length_a   1.000
_cell.length_b   1.000
_cell.length_c   1.000
_cell.angle_alpha   90.00
_cell.angle_beta   90.00
_cell.angle_gamma   90.00
#
_symmetry.space_group_name_H-M   'P 1'
#
loop_
_entity.id
_entity.type
_entity.pdbx_description
1 polymer ?
#
loop_
_entity_poly.entity_id
_entity_poly.type
_entity_poly.pdbx_seq_one_letter_code
_entity_poly.pdbx_strand_id
1 'polypeptide(L)'
;EDFVKLRVSNTYLFSGKRNTSMWAWRTILKHMGLHRKMTHHQASKKWENLKKRYKELKHPPEGVEVFPDVWPFFSLMDDAMAGRLEGSAPILKAFPHNKDNGEFLIKPKKKKLAAMVKSSIVAAPTEIEISLNGIEDGEVVVAQEEPQDIDCILQEVEDERRTTCSEQHVTEREKEVMERERLVLQRERAVLDREIAVLDRDRAVLERERAALDREKAVMERERGMVERDRDALRRDRLALEREKARLMSLSEEKEGSEEEVTEESSSNSSNVKDSDDMDRKQRLIHLFEKLIDNF
;
A
#
# COMPACT_ATOMS: atom_id res chain seq x y z
N GLU A 1 16.26 25.50 13.43
CA GLU A 1 16.72 24.10 13.33
C GLU A 1 16.90 23.43 14.69
N ASP A 2 17.43 24.17 15.67
CA ASP A 2 17.74 23.68 17.03
C ASP A 2 16.58 22.95 17.71
N PHE A 3 15.34 23.38 17.50
CA PHE A 3 14.15 22.70 18.02
C PHE A 3 14.07 21.22 17.58
N VAL A 4 14.33 20.95 16.30
CA VAL A 4 14.33 19.59 15.73
C VAL A 4 15.53 18.81 16.24
N LYS A 5 16.73 19.41 16.18
CA LYS A 5 17.99 18.79 16.65
C LYS A 5 17.89 18.39 18.12
N LEU A 6 17.38 19.26 18.99
CA LEU A 6 17.17 19.01 20.42
C LEU A 6 16.13 17.90 20.65
N ARG A 7 15.04 17.88 19.89
CA ARG A 7 14.02 16.84 20.03
C ARG A 7 14.54 15.45 19.67
N VAL A 8 15.32 15.36 18.59
CA VAL A 8 15.92 14.09 18.13
C VAL A 8 17.02 13.63 19.08
N SER A 9 17.93 14.52 19.47
CA SER A 9 19.03 14.18 20.37
C SER A 9 18.57 13.85 21.80
N ASN A 10 17.36 14.26 22.18
CA ASN A 10 16.78 13.99 23.50
C ASN A 10 15.56 13.04 23.45
N THR A 11 15.57 12.07 22.55
CA THR A 11 14.55 11.03 22.42
C THR A 11 14.29 10.26 23.72
N TYR A 12 15.34 9.97 24.50
CA TYR A 12 15.25 9.26 25.77
C TYR A 12 14.36 9.96 26.83
N LEU A 13 14.18 11.29 26.74
CA LEU A 13 13.26 12.02 27.62
C LEU A 13 11.78 11.70 27.30
N PHE A 14 11.49 11.23 26.09
CA PHE A 14 10.15 10.90 25.61
C PHE A 14 9.81 9.42 25.76
N SER A 15 10.02 8.90 26.97
CA SER A 15 9.88 7.46 27.31
C SER A 15 8.44 6.92 27.35
N GLY A 16 7.43 7.70 26.95
CA GLY A 16 6.01 7.30 26.95
C GLY A 16 5.35 7.16 28.32
N LYS A 17 6.12 7.23 29.42
CA LYS A 17 5.60 7.24 30.79
C LYS A 17 4.75 8.50 31.07
N ARG A 18 3.87 8.43 32.07
CA ARG A 18 2.96 9.55 32.41
C ARG A 18 3.74 10.86 32.63
N ASN A 19 3.28 11.93 31.98
CA ASN A 19 3.83 13.28 32.05
C ASN A 19 5.29 13.44 31.58
N THR A 20 6.00 12.40 31.12
CA THR A 20 7.41 12.55 30.73
C THR A 20 7.57 13.40 29.48
N SER A 21 6.67 13.28 28.51
CA SER A 21 6.62 14.14 27.32
C SER A 21 6.44 15.62 27.67
N MET A 22 5.57 15.93 28.64
CA MET A 22 5.37 17.30 29.14
C MET A 22 6.68 17.88 29.68
N TRP A 23 7.38 17.13 30.54
CA TRP A 23 8.65 17.56 31.13
C TRP A 23 9.77 17.65 30.09
N ALA A 24 9.83 16.72 29.15
CA ALA A 24 10.79 16.74 28.05
C ALA A 24 10.64 18.01 27.20
N TRP A 25 9.40 18.36 26.82
CA TRP A 25 9.12 19.58 26.10
C TRP A 25 9.44 20.84 26.90
N ARG A 26 9.11 20.88 28.21
CA ARG A 26 9.51 22.00 29.08
C ARG A 26 11.03 22.15 29.17
N THR A 27 11.76 21.04 29.21
CA THR A 27 13.24 21.03 29.25
C THR A 27 13.80 21.66 27.98
N ILE A 28 13.33 21.24 26.80
CA ILE A 28 13.73 21.80 25.50
C ILE A 28 13.39 23.29 25.42
N LEU A 29 12.18 23.67 25.82
CA LEU A 29 11.73 25.06 25.81
C LEU A 29 12.53 25.95 26.75
N LYS A 30 12.93 25.45 27.93
CA LYS A 30 13.78 26.19 28.85
C LYS A 30 15.18 26.39 28.26
N HIS A 31 15.77 25.35 27.69
CA HIS A 31 17.07 25.43 27.05
C HIS A 31 17.09 26.44 25.90
N MET A 32 16.01 26.52 25.11
CA MET A 32 15.85 27.51 24.04
C MET A 32 15.42 28.91 24.51
N GLY A 33 15.17 29.12 25.81
CA GLY A 33 14.64 30.38 26.34
C GLY A 33 13.19 30.70 25.93
N LEU A 34 12.44 29.71 25.42
CA LEU A 34 11.07 29.87 24.90
C LEU A 34 9.98 29.51 25.92
N HIS A 35 10.34 29.06 27.11
CA HIS A 35 9.43 28.55 28.14
C HIS A 35 8.34 29.53 28.62
N ARG A 36 8.54 30.85 28.46
CA ARG A 36 7.53 31.89 28.77
C ARG A 36 6.68 32.31 27.56
N LYS A 37 7.10 31.94 26.35
CA LYS A 37 6.46 32.33 25.09
C LYS A 37 5.68 31.18 24.45
N MET A 38 6.06 29.94 24.74
CA MET A 38 5.47 28.74 24.15
C MET A 38 5.27 27.68 25.23
N THR A 39 4.06 27.14 25.30
CA THR A 39 3.74 26.05 26.22
C THR A 39 4.26 24.71 25.69
N HIS A 40 4.44 23.75 26.58
CA HIS A 40 4.82 22.38 26.21
C HIS A 40 3.85 21.74 25.20
N HIS A 41 2.55 22.06 25.29
CA HIS A 41 1.54 21.57 24.37
C HIS A 41 1.74 22.14 22.95
N GLN A 42 1.98 23.44 22.84
CA GLN A 42 2.28 24.11 21.57
C GLN A 42 3.57 23.56 20.93
N ALA A 43 4.62 23.32 21.73
CA ALA A 43 5.85 22.68 21.25
C ALA A 43 5.58 21.28 20.70
N SER A 44 4.81 20.46 21.42
CA SER A 44 4.41 19.14 20.94
C SER A 44 3.64 19.22 19.63
N LYS A 45 2.66 20.14 19.53
CA LYS A 45 1.88 20.34 18.31
C LYS A 45 2.74 20.78 17.13
N LYS A 46 3.72 21.67 17.35
CA LYS A 46 4.69 22.07 16.31
C LYS A 46 5.48 20.86 15.80
N TRP A 47 5.96 19.98 16.68
CA TRP A 47 6.66 18.77 16.28
C TRP A 47 5.78 17.80 15.49
N GLU A 48 4.54 17.57 15.92
CA GLU A 48 3.60 16.73 15.18
C GLU A 48 3.28 17.30 13.80
N ASN A 49 3.11 18.63 13.68
CA ASN A 49 2.89 19.29 12.39
C ASN A 49 4.08 19.12 11.44
N LEU A 50 5.32 19.24 11.96
CA LEU A 50 6.53 18.99 11.17
C LEU A 50 6.56 17.54 10.67
N LYS A 51 6.27 16.55 11.52
CA LYS A 51 6.22 15.14 11.11
C LYS A 51 5.13 14.87 10.08
N LYS A 52 3.93 15.45 10.26
CA LYS A 52 2.82 15.28 9.31
C LYS A 52 3.22 15.81 7.93
N ARG A 53 3.75 17.02 7.86
CA ARG A 53 4.19 17.63 6.59
C ARG A 53 5.32 16.83 5.95
N TYR A 54 6.29 16.35 6.73
CA TYR A 54 7.33 15.46 6.23
C TYR A 54 6.77 14.17 5.62
N LYS A 55 5.80 13.51 6.28
CA LYS A 55 5.17 12.29 5.77
C LYS A 55 4.44 12.51 4.44
N GLU A 56 3.68 13.60 4.33
CA GLU A 56 2.98 13.98 3.10
C GLU A 56 3.94 14.15 1.92
N LEU A 57 5.13 14.74 2.16
CA LEU A 57 6.14 14.95 1.12
C LEU A 57 6.95 13.68 0.82
N LYS A 58 7.14 12.79 1.81
CA LYS A 58 7.95 11.57 1.66
C LYS A 58 7.19 10.43 0.98
N HIS A 59 5.89 10.33 1.21
CA HIS A 59 5.02 9.30 0.64
C HIS A 59 3.78 9.99 0.03
N PRO A 60 3.92 10.56 -1.17
CA PRO A 60 2.79 11.20 -1.83
C PRO A 60 1.72 10.16 -2.20
N PRO A 61 0.43 10.51 -2.17
CA PRO A 61 -0.63 9.66 -2.68
C PRO A 61 -0.42 9.40 -4.18
N GLU A 62 -0.77 8.19 -4.61
CA GLU A 62 -0.50 7.68 -5.95
C GLU A 62 -1.06 8.63 -7.04
N GLY A 63 -0.16 9.14 -7.88
CA GLY A 63 -0.49 10.09 -8.96
C GLY A 63 -0.23 11.58 -8.68
N VAL A 64 0.24 11.97 -7.49
CA VAL A 64 0.63 13.37 -7.20
C VAL A 64 2.15 13.50 -7.14
N GLU A 65 2.74 14.23 -8.08
CA GLU A 65 4.14 14.64 -7.97
C GLU A 65 4.27 15.73 -6.91
N VAL A 66 4.98 15.41 -5.83
CA VAL A 66 5.26 16.34 -4.75
C VAL A 66 6.74 16.67 -4.79
N PHE A 67 7.07 17.95 -4.83
CA PHE A 67 8.46 18.44 -4.85
C PHE A 67 8.94 18.66 -3.41
N PRO A 68 9.76 17.74 -2.84
CA PRO A 68 10.16 17.83 -1.44
C PRO A 68 11.07 19.04 -1.17
N ASP A 69 11.78 19.51 -2.19
CA ASP A 69 12.73 20.62 -2.15
C ASP A 69 12.07 22.00 -1.94
N VAL A 70 10.75 22.09 -2.11
CA VAL A 70 9.99 23.34 -1.87
C VAL A 70 9.85 23.62 -0.38
N TRP A 71 10.00 22.62 0.49
CA TRP A 71 9.89 22.79 1.93
C TRP A 71 11.28 22.88 2.59
N PRO A 72 11.68 24.05 3.12
CA PRO A 72 13.04 24.26 3.64
C PRO A 72 13.42 23.33 4.81
N PHE A 73 12.44 22.74 5.49
CA PHE A 73 12.67 21.83 6.61
C PHE A 73 12.65 20.35 6.18
N PHE A 74 12.47 20.04 4.89
CA PHE A 74 12.39 18.65 4.41
C PHE A 74 13.69 17.89 4.69
N SER A 75 14.83 18.40 4.25
CA SER A 75 16.14 17.78 4.52
C SER A 75 16.43 17.67 6.02
N LEU A 76 16.13 18.73 6.79
CA LEU A 76 16.29 18.71 8.25
C LEU A 76 15.43 17.61 8.92
N MET A 77 14.18 17.43 8.46
CA MET A 77 13.29 16.40 8.98
C MET A 77 13.66 15.00 8.45
N ASP A 78 14.16 14.88 7.23
CA ASP A 78 14.66 13.60 6.68
C ASP A 78 15.88 13.12 7.48
N ASP A 79 16.83 14.01 7.77
CA ASP A 79 17.99 13.73 8.62
C ASP A 79 17.58 13.39 10.06
N ALA A 80 16.59 14.10 10.60
CA ALA A 80 16.00 13.84 11.92
C ALA A 80 15.37 12.44 11.99
N MET A 81 14.58 12.07 10.99
CA MET A 81 13.84 10.81 10.96
C MET A 81 14.73 9.61 10.61
N ALA A 82 15.80 9.82 9.83
CA ALA A 82 16.82 8.83 9.54
C ALA A 82 17.85 8.64 10.67
N GLY A 83 17.75 9.40 11.77
CA GLY A 83 18.66 9.32 12.91
C GLY A 83 20.02 9.99 12.71
N ARG A 84 20.25 10.66 11.57
CA ARG A 84 21.52 11.34 11.25
C ARG A 84 21.81 12.55 12.16
N LEU A 85 20.77 13.10 12.80
CA LEU A 85 20.89 14.21 13.75
C LEU A 85 21.00 13.79 15.21
N GLU A 86 21.10 12.48 15.50
CA GLU A 86 21.29 12.02 16.87
C GLU A 86 22.69 12.43 17.38
N GLY A 87 22.74 13.18 18.49
CA GLY A 87 23.98 13.77 19.01
C GLY A 87 24.38 15.12 18.39
N SER A 88 23.57 15.66 17.46
CA SER A 88 23.79 16.99 16.89
C SER A 88 23.39 18.14 17.81
N ALA A 89 22.84 17.85 19.00
CA ALA A 89 22.51 18.82 20.03
C ALA A 89 22.83 18.29 21.43
N PRO A 90 23.01 19.18 22.42
CA PRO A 90 23.28 18.79 23.79
C PRO A 90 22.22 17.84 24.39
N ILE A 91 22.69 16.82 25.10
CA ILE A 91 21.86 15.91 25.88
C ILE A 91 21.42 16.65 27.15
N LEU A 92 20.14 17.00 27.22
CA LEU A 92 19.55 17.80 28.30
C LEU A 92 19.12 16.93 29.48
N LYS A 93 19.70 17.16 30.66
CA LYS A 93 19.25 16.48 31.88
C LYS A 93 17.76 16.75 32.13
N ALA A 94 17.00 15.67 32.39
CA ALA A 94 15.56 15.75 32.66
C ALA A 94 15.25 16.79 33.74
N PHE A 95 14.30 17.69 33.46
CA PHE A 95 13.87 18.69 34.41
C PHE A 95 13.36 18.02 35.70
N PRO A 96 13.85 18.42 36.89
CA PRO A 96 13.49 17.76 38.13
C PRO A 96 11.99 17.89 38.40
N HIS A 97 11.38 16.76 38.80
CA HIS A 97 9.94 16.54 38.92
C HIS A 97 9.20 17.50 39.89
N ASN A 98 9.89 18.36 40.64
CA ASN A 98 9.32 18.93 41.87
C ASN A 98 9.69 20.37 42.26
N LYS A 99 10.41 21.16 41.46
CA LYS A 99 10.70 22.56 41.82
C LYS A 99 10.57 23.44 40.57
N ASP A 100 9.86 24.56 40.68
CA ASP A 100 9.73 25.62 39.66
C ASP A 100 8.59 25.52 38.63
N ASN A 101 7.41 25.04 39.03
CA ASN A 101 6.19 25.33 38.26
C ASN A 101 5.98 26.85 38.08
N GLY A 102 6.51 27.71 38.96
CA GLY A 102 6.42 29.17 38.88
C GLY A 102 7.21 29.81 37.72
N GLU A 103 8.21 29.12 37.17
CA GLU A 103 9.02 29.65 36.05
C GLU A 103 8.32 29.45 34.69
N PHE A 104 7.42 28.46 34.62
CA PHE A 104 6.65 28.08 33.43
C PHE A 104 5.19 28.57 33.47
N LEU A 105 4.76 29.25 34.55
CA LEU A 105 3.40 29.76 34.70
C LEU A 105 3.28 31.20 34.20
N ILE A 106 2.39 31.41 33.24
CA ILE A 106 1.53 32.58 33.17
C ILE A 106 0.43 32.29 34.22
N LYS A 107 0.35 33.05 35.33
CA LYS A 107 -0.57 32.72 36.45
C LYS A 107 -1.96 33.35 36.24
N PRO A 108 -3.06 32.57 36.18
CA PRO A 108 -4.36 33.01 36.67
C PRO A 108 -4.49 32.58 38.13
N LYS A 109 -4.80 33.50 39.06
CA LYS A 109 -5.05 33.15 40.47
C LYS A 109 -6.49 32.69 40.64
N LYS A 110 -6.70 31.38 40.85
CA LYS A 110 -8.00 30.79 41.18
C LYS A 110 -8.23 30.82 42.69
N LYS A 111 -9.37 31.37 43.15
CA LYS A 111 -9.97 31.00 44.46
C LYS A 111 -11.12 30.02 44.19
N LYS A 112 -11.14 28.91 44.93
CA LYS A 112 -12.17 27.87 44.90
C LYS A 112 -13.47 28.41 45.52
N LEU A 113 -14.60 28.23 44.85
CA LEU A 113 -15.92 28.20 45.48
C LEU A 113 -16.64 26.91 45.10
N ALA A 114 -17.18 26.27 46.13
CA ALA A 114 -18.02 25.09 46.06
C ALA A 114 -19.29 25.42 45.27
N ALA A 115 -19.77 24.43 44.51
CA ALA A 115 -21.00 24.53 43.76
C ALA A 115 -22.19 24.63 44.72
N MET A 116 -22.90 25.76 44.70
CA MET A 116 -24.25 25.87 45.23
C MET A 116 -25.14 26.62 44.25
N VAL A 117 -26.38 26.11 44.16
CA VAL A 117 -27.61 26.71 43.62
C VAL A 117 -27.86 26.58 42.11
N LYS A 118 -28.61 25.53 41.76
CA LYS A 118 -29.70 25.64 40.78
C LYS A 118 -30.94 26.14 41.54
N SER A 119 -31.48 27.27 41.10
CA SER A 119 -32.72 27.85 41.62
C SER A 119 -33.95 27.14 41.03
N SER A 120 -34.88 26.70 41.88
CA SER A 120 -36.30 26.60 41.56
C SER A 120 -37.14 26.68 42.84
N ILE A 121 -37.76 27.84 43.01
CA ILE A 121 -39.13 28.14 43.45
C ILE A 121 -39.79 27.15 44.44
N VAL A 122 -40.18 27.65 45.63
CA VAL A 122 -41.58 27.83 46.11
C VAL A 122 -41.61 28.02 47.64
N ALA A 123 -42.21 29.16 48.04
CA ALA A 123 -43.02 29.48 49.23
C ALA A 123 -42.62 29.12 50.68
N ALA A 124 -42.76 30.18 51.50
CA ALA A 124 -43.28 30.26 52.88
C ALA A 124 -42.25 30.52 54.02
N PRO A 125 -42.60 31.40 55.00
CA PRO A 125 -41.66 31.90 56.01
C PRO A 125 -41.89 31.26 57.39
N THR A 126 -40.80 31.08 58.17
CA THR A 126 -40.84 31.00 59.64
C THR A 126 -39.46 31.35 60.21
N GLU A 127 -39.39 32.55 60.82
CA GLU A 127 -38.97 32.83 62.19
C GLU A 127 -37.76 32.13 62.85
N ILE A 128 -36.95 32.96 63.54
CA ILE A 128 -36.13 32.70 64.77
C ILE A 128 -34.79 31.97 64.50
N GLU A 129 -33.60 32.36 65.01
CA GLU A 129 -33.22 32.95 66.29
C GLU A 129 -31.88 33.71 66.20
N ILE A 130 -31.72 34.68 67.09
CA ILE A 130 -30.55 35.52 67.33
C ILE A 130 -29.55 34.74 68.21
N SER A 131 -28.25 34.89 67.96
CA SER A 131 -27.25 34.68 69.00
C SER A 131 -26.07 35.63 68.81
N LEU A 132 -26.06 36.66 69.66
CA LEU A 132 -24.88 37.42 70.04
C LEU A 132 -23.87 36.49 70.72
N ASN A 133 -22.57 36.73 70.49
CA ASN A 133 -21.58 36.83 71.55
C ASN A 133 -20.33 37.53 71.00
N GLY A 134 -19.99 38.68 71.60
CA GLY A 134 -18.83 39.48 71.23
C GLY A 134 -17.53 38.96 71.84
N ILE A 135 -16.43 39.59 71.42
CA ILE A 135 -15.36 40.20 72.24
C ILE A 135 -14.37 40.88 71.27
N GLU A 136 -13.79 41.95 71.76
CA GLU A 136 -13.12 43.08 71.10
C GLU A 136 -11.75 42.79 70.44
N ASP A 137 -11.32 43.82 69.70
CA ASP A 137 -9.95 44.23 69.37
C ASP A 137 -9.19 43.57 68.20
N GLY A 138 -8.92 44.38 67.17
CA GLY A 138 -7.97 44.05 66.11
C GLY A 138 -8.01 44.97 64.89
N GLU A 139 -7.33 46.12 65.00
CA GLU A 139 -6.56 46.77 63.92
C GLU A 139 -7.23 46.94 62.54
N VAL A 140 -7.79 48.13 62.29
CA VAL A 140 -8.28 48.56 60.97
C VAL A 140 -7.09 48.88 60.07
N VAL A 141 -6.65 47.90 59.26
CA VAL A 141 -5.83 48.16 58.08
C VAL A 141 -6.76 48.55 56.93
N VAL A 142 -6.72 49.83 56.58
CA VAL A 142 -7.42 50.41 55.42
C VAL A 142 -6.85 49.79 54.14
N ALA A 143 -7.58 48.87 53.51
CA ALA A 143 -7.34 48.45 52.15
C ALA A 143 -8.26 49.26 51.22
N GLN A 144 -7.69 50.25 50.54
CA GLN A 144 -8.31 50.84 49.36
C GLN A 144 -8.24 49.78 48.24
N GLU A 145 -9.37 49.20 47.85
CA GLU A 145 -9.47 48.43 46.61
C GLU A 145 -9.97 49.37 45.51
N GLU A 146 -9.10 49.66 44.53
CA GLU A 146 -9.41 50.53 43.41
C GLU A 146 -10.38 49.87 42.40
N PRO A 147 -11.34 50.62 41.82
CA PRO A 147 -12.35 50.09 40.89
C PRO A 147 -11.82 49.57 39.54
N GLN A 148 -10.52 49.70 39.25
CA GLN A 148 -9.91 49.40 37.94
C GLN A 148 -9.62 47.91 37.72
N ASP A 149 -9.54 47.12 38.79
CA ASP A 149 -9.22 45.68 38.73
C ASP A 149 -10.40 44.84 38.21
N ILE A 150 -11.64 45.30 38.36
CA ILE A 150 -12.85 44.52 37.98
C ILE A 150 -13.06 44.51 36.46
N ASP A 151 -12.79 45.63 35.79
CA ASP A 151 -12.92 45.78 34.34
C ASP A 151 -11.90 44.90 33.59
N CYS A 152 -10.66 44.83 34.10
CA CYS A 152 -9.62 43.93 33.61
C CYS A 152 -10.02 42.44 33.71
N ILE A 153 -10.68 42.04 34.80
CA ILE A 153 -11.11 40.65 35.01
C ILE A 153 -12.28 40.28 34.10
N LEU A 154 -13.24 41.19 33.89
CA LEU A 154 -14.33 40.98 32.93
C LEU A 154 -13.78 40.80 31.50
N GLN A 155 -12.83 41.64 31.12
CA GLN A 155 -12.15 41.56 29.82
C GLN A 155 -11.40 40.22 29.63
N GLU A 156 -10.69 39.72 30.65
CA GLU A 156 -10.02 38.42 30.60
C GLU A 156 -11.00 37.24 30.47
N VAL A 157 -12.12 37.26 31.20
CA VAL A 157 -13.15 36.22 31.09
C VAL A 157 -13.82 36.24 29.70
N GLU A 158 -14.00 37.43 29.13
CA GLU A 158 -14.48 37.60 27.76
C GLU A 158 -13.48 37.02 26.74
N ASP A 159 -12.18 37.22 26.95
CA ASP A 159 -11.11 36.67 26.11
C ASP A 159 -10.94 35.15 26.26
N GLU A 160 -11.10 34.61 27.48
CA GLU A 160 -11.17 33.17 27.71
C GLU A 160 -12.42 32.55 27.04
N ARG A 161 -13.56 33.23 27.07
CA ARG A 161 -14.74 32.81 26.29
C ARG A 161 -14.48 32.84 24.79
N ARG A 162 -13.79 33.87 24.29
CA ARG A 162 -13.41 33.97 22.87
C ARG A 162 -12.46 32.85 22.45
N THR A 163 -11.46 32.53 23.28
CA THR A 163 -10.50 31.45 22.99
C THR A 163 -11.16 30.08 23.07
N THR A 164 -11.96 29.79 24.09
CA THR A 164 -12.69 28.52 24.21
C THR A 164 -13.72 28.33 23.09
N CYS A 165 -14.42 29.40 22.68
CA CYS A 165 -15.29 29.38 21.50
C CYS A 165 -14.50 29.09 20.22
N SER A 166 -13.33 29.72 20.06
CA SER A 166 -12.44 29.44 18.93
C SER A 166 -11.91 28.00 18.93
N GLU A 167 -11.55 27.46 20.09
CA GLU A 167 -11.10 26.07 20.24
C GLU A 167 -12.22 25.07 19.93
N GLN A 168 -13.43 25.33 20.41
CA GLN A 168 -14.62 24.54 20.08
C GLN A 168 -14.84 24.51 18.57
N HIS A 169 -14.77 25.67 17.91
CA HIS A 169 -14.93 25.75 16.46
C HIS A 169 -13.81 24.98 15.71
N VAL A 170 -12.57 24.99 16.21
CA VAL A 170 -11.49 24.19 15.61
C VAL A 170 -11.77 22.70 15.78
N THR A 171 -12.19 22.26 16.96
CA THR A 171 -12.51 20.84 17.22
C THR A 171 -13.70 20.35 16.40
N GLU A 172 -14.68 21.22 16.15
CA GLU A 172 -15.83 20.93 15.29
C GLU A 172 -15.38 20.77 13.84
N ARG A 173 -14.56 21.69 13.31
CA ARG A 173 -13.94 21.55 11.99
C ARG A 173 -13.12 20.26 11.87
N GLU A 174 -12.34 19.91 12.89
CA GLU A 174 -11.58 18.65 12.93
C GLU A 174 -12.51 17.43 12.86
N LYS A 175 -13.63 17.41 13.59
CA LYS A 175 -14.62 16.33 13.51
C LYS A 175 -15.20 16.18 12.10
N GLU A 176 -15.57 17.29 11.47
CA GLU A 176 -16.10 17.22 10.11
C GLU A 176 -15.04 16.71 9.11
N VAL A 177 -13.77 17.05 9.29
CA VAL A 177 -12.67 16.52 8.47
C VAL A 177 -12.56 15.00 8.67
N MET A 178 -12.58 14.53 9.92
CA MET A 178 -12.55 13.09 10.22
C MET A 178 -13.76 12.34 9.63
N GLU A 179 -14.95 12.94 9.64
CA GLU A 179 -16.13 12.35 9.01
C GLU A 179 -15.99 12.25 7.48
N ARG A 180 -15.44 13.30 6.84
CA ARG A 180 -15.13 13.28 5.41
C ARG A 180 -14.10 12.19 5.09
N GLU A 181 -13.03 12.07 5.87
CA GLU A 181 -12.03 11.00 5.73
C GLU A 181 -12.67 9.61 5.90
N ARG A 182 -13.57 9.43 6.88
CA ARG A 182 -14.31 8.18 7.06
C ARG A 182 -15.12 7.81 5.82
N LEU A 183 -15.78 8.79 5.20
CA LEU A 183 -16.56 8.56 3.99
C LEU A 183 -15.68 8.22 2.79
N VAL A 184 -14.50 8.83 2.67
CA VAL A 184 -13.51 8.48 1.65
C VAL A 184 -13.05 7.03 1.83
N LEU A 185 -12.65 6.64 3.04
CA LEU A 185 -12.25 5.26 3.34
C LEU A 185 -13.36 4.24 3.08
N GLN A 186 -14.63 4.60 3.33
CA GLN A 186 -15.77 3.74 2.99
C GLN A 186 -15.92 3.56 1.47
N ARG A 187 -15.70 4.62 0.68
CA ARG A 187 -15.72 4.53 -0.78
C ARG A 187 -14.57 3.68 -1.30
N GLU A 188 -13.36 3.88 -0.79
CA GLU A 188 -12.19 3.08 -1.15
C GLU A 188 -12.41 1.59 -0.84
N ARG A 189 -12.96 1.26 0.33
CA ARG A 189 -13.34 -0.11 0.67
C ARG A 189 -14.32 -0.70 -0.35
N ALA A 190 -15.35 0.06 -0.74
CA ALA A 190 -16.30 -0.40 -1.73
C ALA A 190 -15.68 -0.55 -3.14
N VAL A 191 -14.62 0.18 -3.47
CA VAL A 191 -13.86 -0.02 -4.71
C VAL A 191 -13.06 -1.32 -4.63
N LEU A 192 -12.31 -1.54 -3.54
CA LEU A 192 -11.56 -2.77 -3.31
C LEU A 192 -12.46 -4.01 -3.34
N ASP A 193 -13.65 -3.94 -2.73
CA ASP A 193 -14.62 -5.05 -2.77
C ASP A 193 -15.07 -5.39 -4.20
N ARG A 194 -15.20 -4.38 -5.08
CA ARG A 194 -15.51 -4.60 -6.51
C ARG A 194 -14.33 -5.22 -7.24
N GLU A 195 -13.11 -4.78 -6.96
CA GLU A 195 -11.88 -5.32 -7.56
C GLU A 195 -11.69 -6.78 -7.17
N ILE A 196 -11.89 -7.13 -5.90
CA ILE A 196 -11.86 -8.53 -5.43
C ILE A 196 -12.88 -9.36 -6.22
N ALA A 197 -14.10 -8.87 -6.39
CA ALA A 197 -15.13 -9.57 -7.16
C ALA A 197 -14.78 -9.72 -8.66
N VAL A 198 -14.00 -8.81 -9.25
CA VAL A 198 -13.45 -8.97 -10.61
C VAL A 198 -12.40 -10.07 -10.65
N LEU A 199 -11.43 -10.04 -9.73
CA LEU A 199 -10.39 -11.05 -9.65
C LEU A 199 -10.95 -12.46 -9.42
N ASP A 200 -12.03 -12.59 -8.64
CA ASP A 200 -12.70 -13.88 -8.44
C ASP A 200 -13.35 -14.40 -9.73
N ARG A 201 -13.92 -13.51 -10.56
CA ARG A 201 -14.46 -13.91 -11.89
C ARG A 201 -13.33 -14.33 -12.82
N ASP A 202 -12.24 -13.58 -12.87
CA ASP A 202 -11.09 -13.89 -13.73
C ASP A 202 -10.44 -15.22 -13.31
N ARG A 203 -10.30 -15.47 -12.01
CA ARG A 203 -9.85 -16.76 -11.47
C ARG A 203 -10.74 -17.90 -11.96
N ALA A 204 -12.06 -17.73 -11.92
CA ALA A 204 -12.99 -18.75 -12.41
C ALA A 204 -12.89 -18.95 -13.93
N VAL A 205 -12.61 -17.90 -14.72
CA VAL A 205 -12.37 -18.03 -16.17
C VAL A 205 -11.11 -18.84 -16.43
N LEU A 206 -10.00 -18.49 -15.77
CA LEU A 206 -8.72 -19.20 -15.91
C LEU A 206 -8.83 -20.68 -15.50
N GLU A 207 -9.65 -21.01 -14.50
CA GLU A 207 -9.90 -22.40 -14.11
C GLU A 207 -10.64 -23.19 -15.20
N ARG A 208 -11.63 -22.56 -15.87
CA ARG A 208 -12.31 -23.17 -17.02
C ARG A 208 -11.37 -23.37 -18.21
N GLU A 209 -10.54 -22.38 -18.51
CA GLU A 209 -9.53 -22.46 -19.57
C GLU A 209 -8.52 -23.58 -19.31
N ARG A 210 -8.02 -23.70 -18.08
CA ARG A 210 -7.16 -24.81 -17.67
C ARG A 210 -7.83 -26.16 -17.91
N ALA A 211 -9.08 -26.31 -17.50
CA ALA A 211 -9.82 -27.54 -17.74
C ALA A 211 -10.07 -27.81 -19.24
N ALA A 212 -10.22 -26.78 -20.07
CA ALA A 212 -10.33 -26.93 -21.52
C ALA A 212 -9.01 -27.42 -22.13
N LEU A 213 -7.88 -26.82 -21.75
CA LEU A 213 -6.55 -27.22 -22.17
C LEU A 213 -6.22 -28.67 -21.76
N ASP A 214 -6.62 -29.08 -20.56
CA ASP A 214 -6.42 -30.47 -20.11
C ASP A 214 -7.20 -31.47 -20.99
N ARG A 215 -8.41 -31.10 -21.44
CA ARG A 215 -9.19 -31.93 -22.39
C ARG A 215 -8.52 -32.00 -23.76
N GLU A 216 -8.06 -30.86 -24.28
CA GLU A 216 -7.35 -30.77 -25.56
C GLU A 216 -6.07 -31.61 -25.53
N LYS A 217 -5.27 -31.49 -24.46
CA LYS A 217 -4.08 -32.30 -24.24
C LYS A 217 -4.40 -33.80 -24.27
N ALA A 218 -5.50 -34.23 -23.65
CA ALA A 218 -5.93 -35.62 -23.69
C ALA A 218 -6.36 -36.08 -25.10
N VAL A 219 -6.91 -35.19 -25.93
CA VAL A 219 -7.21 -35.48 -27.35
C VAL A 219 -5.92 -35.67 -28.13
N MET A 220 -4.99 -34.72 -28.02
CA MET A 220 -3.69 -34.79 -28.70
C MET A 220 -2.90 -36.05 -28.33
N GLU A 221 -2.98 -36.49 -27.07
CA GLU A 221 -2.34 -37.74 -26.63
C GLU A 221 -2.95 -38.98 -27.31
N ARG A 222 -4.28 -39.03 -27.47
CA ARG A 222 -4.94 -40.12 -28.19
C ARG A 222 -4.57 -40.12 -29.67
N GLU A 223 -4.57 -38.96 -30.31
CA GLU A 223 -4.18 -38.82 -31.72
C GLU A 223 -2.73 -39.26 -31.94
N ARG A 224 -1.82 -38.84 -31.06
CA ARG A 224 -0.42 -39.29 -31.08
C ARG A 224 -0.31 -40.80 -31.01
N GLY A 225 -1.07 -41.44 -30.11
CA GLY A 225 -1.12 -42.89 -30.02
C GLY A 225 -1.70 -43.57 -31.26
N MET A 226 -2.66 -42.94 -31.94
CA MET A 226 -3.22 -43.46 -33.20
C MET A 226 -2.19 -43.40 -34.33
N VAL A 227 -1.52 -42.26 -34.49
CA VAL A 227 -0.43 -42.07 -35.46
C VAL A 227 0.71 -43.06 -35.21
N GLU A 228 1.04 -43.35 -33.95
CA GLU A 228 2.05 -44.37 -33.63
C GLU A 228 1.64 -45.77 -34.09
N ARG A 229 0.38 -46.16 -33.88
CA ARG A 229 -0.15 -47.45 -34.37
C ARG A 229 -0.13 -47.52 -35.90
N ASP A 230 -0.50 -46.45 -36.58
CA ASP A 230 -0.47 -46.38 -38.05
C ASP A 230 0.95 -46.49 -38.57
N ARG A 231 1.92 -45.81 -37.93
CA ARG A 231 3.34 -45.94 -38.24
C ARG A 231 3.81 -47.40 -38.10
N ASP A 232 3.40 -48.09 -37.04
CA ASP A 232 3.77 -49.48 -36.81
C ASP A 232 3.04 -50.47 -37.74
N ALA A 233 1.83 -50.13 -38.20
CA ALA A 233 1.14 -50.86 -39.26
C ALA A 233 1.89 -50.73 -40.60
N LEU A 234 2.24 -49.50 -40.99
CA LEU A 234 3.02 -49.25 -42.21
C LEU A 234 4.38 -49.93 -42.19
N ARG A 235 5.04 -50.01 -41.02
CA ARG A 235 6.29 -50.79 -40.86
C ARG A 235 6.06 -52.28 -41.13
N ARG A 236 4.97 -52.86 -40.64
CA ARG A 236 4.62 -54.27 -40.89
C ARG A 236 4.31 -54.51 -42.37
N ASP A 237 3.53 -53.64 -43.00
CA ASP A 237 3.17 -53.74 -44.42
C ASP A 237 4.41 -53.63 -45.31
N ARG A 238 5.33 -52.71 -45.00
CA ARG A 238 6.64 -52.62 -45.67
C ARG A 238 7.41 -53.94 -45.59
N LEU A 239 7.51 -54.53 -44.39
CA LEU A 239 8.17 -55.83 -44.21
C LEU A 239 7.43 -56.98 -44.93
N ALA A 240 6.10 -56.90 -45.07
CA ALA A 240 5.33 -57.90 -45.83
C ALA A 240 5.61 -57.78 -47.33
N LEU A 241 5.61 -56.56 -47.87
CA LEU A 241 5.97 -56.28 -49.26
C LEU A 241 7.42 -56.67 -49.58
N GLU A 242 8.36 -56.46 -48.66
CA GLU A 242 9.75 -56.92 -48.84
C GLU A 242 9.84 -58.44 -48.94
N ARG A 243 9.05 -59.19 -48.15
CA ARG A 243 8.97 -60.65 -48.25
C ARG A 243 8.31 -61.11 -49.54
N GLU A 244 7.22 -60.45 -49.96
CA GLU A 244 6.55 -60.77 -51.22
C GLU A 244 7.46 -60.50 -52.42
N LYS A 245 8.18 -59.37 -52.42
CA LYS A 245 9.20 -59.05 -53.42
C LYS A 245 10.28 -60.12 -53.47
N ALA A 246 10.79 -60.58 -52.32
CA ALA A 246 11.77 -61.67 -52.27
C ALA A 246 11.21 -62.98 -52.84
N ARG A 247 9.96 -63.33 -52.52
CA ARG A 247 9.30 -64.52 -53.09
C ARG A 247 9.17 -64.43 -54.61
N LEU A 248 8.71 -63.30 -55.13
CA LEU A 248 8.58 -63.08 -56.57
C LEU A 248 9.94 -63.16 -57.28
N MET A 249 11.01 -62.65 -56.65
CA MET A 249 12.38 -62.75 -57.16
C MET A 249 12.85 -64.21 -57.25
N SER A 250 12.63 -65.03 -56.23
CA SER A 250 12.96 -66.46 -56.29
C SER A 250 12.13 -67.21 -57.34
N LEU A 251 10.84 -66.90 -57.48
CA LEU A 251 9.98 -67.47 -58.52
C LEU A 251 10.39 -67.08 -59.94
N SER A 252 10.96 -65.88 -60.14
CA SER A 252 11.54 -65.51 -61.44
C SER A 252 12.86 -66.24 -61.70
N GLU A 253 13.73 -66.39 -60.70
CA GLU A 253 14.98 -67.15 -60.82
C GLU A 253 14.71 -68.64 -61.13
N GLU A 254 13.69 -69.24 -60.51
CA GLU A 254 13.28 -70.63 -60.80
C GLU A 254 12.67 -70.78 -62.22
N LYS A 255 11.96 -69.76 -62.72
CA LYS A 255 11.45 -69.75 -64.08
C LYS A 255 12.56 -69.58 -65.12
N GLU A 256 13.52 -68.69 -64.88
CA GLU A 256 14.68 -68.57 -65.77
C GLU A 256 15.53 -69.85 -65.78
N GLY A 257 15.72 -70.50 -64.63
CA GLY A 257 16.45 -71.79 -64.57
C GLY A 257 15.69 -72.97 -65.20
N SER A 258 14.35 -72.97 -65.19
CA SER A 258 13.54 -74.00 -65.86
C SER A 258 13.28 -73.72 -67.35
N GLU A 259 13.35 -72.46 -67.78
CA GLU A 259 13.35 -72.08 -69.19
C GLU A 259 14.72 -72.37 -69.85
N GLU A 260 15.84 -72.25 -69.13
CA GLU A 260 17.16 -72.74 -69.58
C GLU A 260 17.23 -74.28 -69.71
N GLU A 261 16.43 -75.04 -68.96
CA GLU A 261 16.38 -76.51 -69.08
C GLU A 261 15.34 -77.01 -70.12
N VAL A 262 14.42 -76.15 -70.58
CA VAL A 262 13.29 -76.56 -71.44
C VAL A 262 13.18 -75.82 -72.79
N THR A 263 14.06 -74.87 -73.12
CA THR A 263 14.00 -74.17 -74.42
C THR A 263 15.27 -74.26 -75.27
N GLU A 264 15.58 -75.48 -75.74
CA GLU A 264 15.72 -75.58 -77.19
C GLU A 264 14.30 -75.50 -77.78
N GLU A 265 14.07 -74.51 -78.64
CA GLU A 265 12.80 -74.23 -79.34
C GLU A 265 11.72 -73.45 -78.57
N SER A 266 11.85 -72.13 -78.49
CA SER A 266 10.98 -71.19 -79.23
C SER A 266 11.15 -69.76 -78.74
N SER A 267 11.53 -68.89 -79.66
CA SER A 267 11.46 -67.44 -79.51
C SER A 267 10.04 -66.98 -79.12
N SER A 268 9.91 -66.03 -78.20
CA SER A 268 9.30 -64.72 -78.47
C SER A 268 9.23 -63.83 -77.22
N ASN A 269 9.91 -62.68 -77.31
CA ASN A 269 9.69 -61.44 -76.58
C ASN A 269 8.22 -61.18 -76.19
N SER A 270 7.96 -60.79 -74.94
CA SER A 270 6.91 -59.80 -74.62
C SER A 270 6.92 -59.37 -73.14
N SER A 271 7.65 -58.30 -72.80
CA SER A 271 7.20 -57.31 -71.79
C SER A 271 8.22 -56.16 -71.63
N ASN A 272 8.21 -55.18 -72.54
CA ASN A 272 8.98 -53.93 -72.31
C ASN A 272 8.23 -52.66 -72.73
N VAL A 273 6.92 -52.74 -73.00
CA VAL A 273 6.15 -51.64 -73.62
C VAL A 273 5.62 -50.62 -72.58
N LYS A 274 5.42 -51.02 -71.32
CA LYS A 274 4.83 -50.11 -70.32
C LYS A 274 5.81 -49.13 -69.68
N ASP A 275 7.09 -49.50 -69.53
CA ASP A 275 8.10 -48.61 -68.94
C ASP A 275 8.54 -47.50 -69.91
N SER A 276 8.46 -47.74 -71.23
CA SER A 276 8.80 -46.73 -72.24
C SER A 276 7.84 -45.54 -72.22
N ASP A 277 6.54 -45.78 -72.11
CA ASP A 277 5.52 -44.72 -72.15
C ASP A 277 5.55 -43.80 -70.92
N ASP A 278 5.88 -44.35 -69.74
CA ASP A 278 5.97 -43.57 -68.50
C ASP A 278 7.22 -42.70 -68.45
N MET A 279 8.34 -43.20 -68.98
CA MET A 279 9.57 -42.42 -69.14
C MET A 279 9.38 -41.29 -70.15
N ASP A 280 8.68 -41.54 -71.25
CA ASP A 280 8.32 -40.54 -72.26
C ASP A 280 7.42 -39.43 -71.69
N ARG A 281 6.44 -39.77 -70.86
CA ARG A 281 5.58 -38.77 -70.18
C ARG A 281 6.36 -37.93 -69.18
N LYS A 282 7.23 -38.55 -68.39
CA LYS A 282 8.08 -37.84 -67.43
C LYS A 282 9.05 -36.88 -68.11
N GLN A 283 9.65 -37.27 -69.23
CA GLN A 283 10.54 -36.41 -70.01
C GLN A 283 9.79 -35.22 -70.64
N ARG A 284 8.57 -35.43 -71.15
CA ARG A 284 7.72 -34.33 -71.65
C ARG A 284 7.34 -33.34 -70.56
N LEU A 285 7.04 -33.83 -69.36
CA LEU A 285 6.71 -32.98 -68.21
C LEU A 285 7.92 -32.14 -67.76
N ILE A 286 9.11 -32.75 -67.69
CA ILE A 286 10.35 -32.04 -67.36
C ILE A 286 10.64 -30.95 -68.40
N HIS A 287 10.52 -31.27 -69.69
CA HIS A 287 10.74 -30.30 -70.77
C HIS A 287 9.74 -29.12 -70.72
N LEU A 288 8.48 -29.39 -70.37
CA LEU A 288 7.47 -28.35 -70.16
C LEU A 288 7.79 -27.44 -68.97
N PHE A 289 8.28 -28.02 -67.86
CA PHE A 289 8.71 -27.26 -66.69
C PHE A 289 9.95 -26.41 -66.97
N GLU A 290 10.93 -26.95 -67.68
CA GLU A 290 12.15 -26.23 -68.09
C GLU A 290 11.81 -25.01 -68.95
N LYS A 291 10.93 -25.18 -69.94
CA LYS A 291 10.39 -24.06 -70.74
C LYS A 291 9.57 -23.05 -69.94
N LEU A 292 8.92 -23.46 -68.86
CA LEU A 292 8.13 -22.54 -68.03
C LEU A 292 9.03 -21.69 -67.14
N ILE A 293 10.14 -22.27 -66.65
CA ILE A 293 11.17 -21.58 -65.87
C ILE A 293 11.95 -20.60 -66.75
N ASP A 294 12.26 -20.97 -67.99
CA ASP A 294 13.00 -20.10 -68.94
C ASP A 294 12.18 -18.90 -69.46
N ASN A 295 10.85 -18.90 -69.27
CA ASN A 295 9.94 -17.83 -69.71
C ASN A 295 9.53 -16.87 -68.58
N PHE A 296 10.09 -17.01 -67.38
CA PHE A 296 9.95 -16.08 -66.24
C PHE A 296 11.29 -15.42 -65.91
#